data_AF-A0A7L0KD40-F1
#
_entry.id   AF-A0A7L0KD40-F1
#
_cell.length_a   1.000
_cell.length_b   1.000
_cell.length_c   1.000
_cell.angle_alpha   90.00
_cell.angle_beta   90.00
_cell.angle_gamma   90.00
#
_symmetry.space_group_name_H-M   'P 1'
#
loop_
_entity.id
_entity.type
_entity.pdbx_description
1 polymer ?
#
loop_
_entity_poly.entity_id
_entity_poly.type
_entity_poly.pdbx_seq_one_letter_code
_entity_poly.pdbx_strand_id
1 'polypeptide(L)'
;VNSPCSVQVWCPKELKRSPRDITELDVVLAEFEKIAANYRQSTESEICRKAIDGFCSAFKDQITDLIMEVQEIMNMKKKNAKVVADIKKKRQRLMQVREELIGAEPQLIKVQREYAEVQERKSSLTQAIQFLSDLKELQQDYLDYRKENPREKVVYGASSLPALLVESRRILGAERHFQNINRKLEDALEVQR
;
A
#
# COMPACT_ATOMS: atom_id res chain seq x y z
N VAL A 1 61.65 29.55 -3.44
CA VAL A 1 60.18 29.60 -3.31
C VAL A 1 59.65 28.35 -4.01
N ASN A 2 59.24 27.34 -3.23
CA ASN A 2 58.81 26.06 -3.74
C ASN A 2 57.49 26.25 -4.50
N SER A 3 57.52 26.01 -5.81
CA SER A 3 56.32 25.96 -6.63
C SER A 3 55.40 24.85 -6.09
N PRO A 4 54.08 25.07 -5.94
CA PRO A 4 53.21 24.00 -5.49
C PRO A 4 53.21 22.93 -6.58
N CYS A 5 53.70 21.73 -6.26
CA CYS A 5 53.59 20.57 -7.15
C CYS A 5 52.12 20.41 -7.54
N SER A 6 51.78 20.77 -8.78
CA SER A 6 50.44 20.53 -9.31
C SER A 6 50.32 19.03 -9.54
N VAL A 7 49.65 18.33 -8.62
CA VAL A 7 49.34 16.90 -8.79
C VAL A 7 48.42 16.76 -9.99
N GLN A 8 48.88 16.03 -10.99
CA GLN A 8 48.12 15.79 -12.21
C GLN A 8 46.97 14.84 -11.90
N VAL A 9 45.75 15.22 -12.28
CA VAL A 9 44.57 14.35 -12.13
C VAL A 9 44.57 13.37 -13.29
N TRP A 10 44.72 12.09 -12.98
CA TRP A 10 44.72 11.03 -14.00
C TRP A 10 43.28 10.58 -14.28
N CYS A 11 42.79 10.90 -15.48
CA CYS A 11 41.46 10.54 -15.92
C CYS A 11 41.41 10.31 -17.44
N PRO A 12 40.84 9.19 -17.92
CA PRO A 12 40.48 9.04 -19.33
C PRO A 12 39.36 10.04 -19.71
N LYS A 13 39.24 10.32 -21.01
CA LYS A 13 38.35 11.35 -21.61
C LYS A 13 36.84 11.23 -21.27
N GLU A 14 36.41 10.15 -20.61
CA GLU A 14 35.00 9.82 -20.39
C GLU A 14 34.52 10.00 -18.94
N LEU A 15 35.41 10.03 -17.95
CA LEU A 15 35.07 10.26 -16.54
C LEU A 15 35.57 11.64 -16.09
N LYS A 16 34.66 12.55 -15.73
CA LYS A 16 35.02 13.83 -15.11
C LYS A 16 35.32 13.60 -13.63
N ARG A 17 36.61 13.62 -13.26
CA ARG A 17 37.05 13.70 -11.86
C ARG A 17 37.07 15.14 -11.38
N SER A 18 36.66 15.37 -10.13
CA SER A 18 36.90 16.64 -9.48
C SER A 18 38.30 16.67 -8.86
N PRO A 19 38.93 17.85 -8.71
CA PRO A 19 40.19 17.98 -7.98
C PRO A 19 40.10 17.57 -6.50
N ARG A 20 38.88 17.39 -5.95
CA ARG A 20 38.67 16.87 -4.59
C ARG A 20 38.74 15.35 -4.51
N ASP A 21 38.73 14.67 -5.66
CA ASP A 21 38.79 13.21 -5.77
C ASP A 21 40.23 12.70 -6.00
N ILE A 22 41.24 13.56 -5.77
CA ILE A 22 42.65 13.17 -5.82
C ILE A 22 42.93 12.17 -4.69
N THR A 23 43.46 11.03 -5.06
CA THR A 23 43.82 9.94 -4.15
C THR A 23 45.32 9.87 -3.92
N GLU A 24 45.73 9.09 -2.91
CA GLU A 24 47.16 8.80 -2.68
C GLU A 24 47.82 8.16 -3.90
N LEU A 25 47.08 7.36 -4.67
CA LEU A 25 47.56 6.75 -5.91
C LEU A 25 47.89 7.79 -7.00
N ASP A 26 47.10 8.87 -7.10
CA ASP A 26 47.39 9.98 -8.03
C ASP A 26 48.70 10.70 -7.65
N VAL A 27 48.97 10.85 -6.35
CA VAL A 27 50.20 11.46 -5.83
C VAL A 27 51.40 10.54 -6.07
N VAL A 28 51.24 9.25 -5.76
CA VAL A 28 52.28 8.22 -5.99
C VAL A 28 52.65 8.14 -7.47
N LEU A 29 51.65 8.16 -8.37
CA LEU A 29 51.90 8.12 -9.80
C LEU A 29 52.64 9.38 -10.28
N ALA A 30 52.25 10.56 -9.80
CA ALA A 30 52.90 11.82 -10.16
C ALA A 30 54.38 11.88 -9.69
N GLU A 31 54.67 11.45 -8.45
CA GLU A 31 56.05 11.39 -7.96
C GLU A 31 56.84 10.26 -8.64
N PHE A 32 56.23 9.12 -8.92
CA PHE A 32 56.85 8.04 -9.68
C PHE A 32 57.28 8.51 -11.07
N GLU A 33 56.42 9.18 -11.83
CA GLU A 33 56.75 9.69 -13.16
C GLU A 33 57.92 10.68 -13.11
N LYS A 34 57.96 11.55 -12.09
CA LYS A 34 59.05 12.50 -11.88
C LYS A 34 60.38 11.80 -11.59
N ILE A 35 60.38 10.81 -10.70
CA ILE A 35 61.56 10.02 -10.36
C ILE A 35 62.02 9.22 -11.59
N ALA A 36 61.09 8.58 -12.30
CA ALA A 36 61.37 7.81 -13.51
C ALA A 36 61.99 8.68 -14.61
N ALA A 37 61.46 9.88 -14.84
CA ALA A 37 62.00 10.82 -15.82
C ALA A 37 63.44 11.24 -15.48
N ASN A 38 63.71 11.54 -14.20
CA ASN A 38 65.05 11.90 -13.72
C ASN A 38 66.04 10.73 -13.89
N TYR A 39 65.64 9.52 -13.48
CA TYR A 39 66.48 8.33 -13.58
C TYR A 39 66.80 7.98 -15.04
N ARG A 40 65.80 8.04 -15.92
CA ARG A 40 65.97 7.86 -17.37
C ARG A 40 66.96 8.85 -17.97
N GLN A 41 66.86 10.14 -17.62
CA GLN A 41 67.77 11.18 -18.11
C GLN A 41 69.22 10.96 -17.65
N SER A 42 69.41 10.45 -16.43
CA SER A 42 70.74 10.11 -15.90
C SER A 42 71.35 8.83 -16.48
N THR A 43 70.56 8.02 -17.20
CA THR A 43 71.02 6.75 -17.78
C THR A 43 71.67 6.99 -19.14
N GLU A 44 72.93 6.57 -19.31
CA GLU A 44 73.67 6.73 -20.57
C GLU A 44 73.30 5.66 -21.62
N SER A 45 72.93 4.46 -21.16
CA SER A 45 72.58 3.33 -22.04
C SER A 45 71.18 3.47 -22.65
N GLU A 46 71.13 3.51 -23.98
CA GLU A 46 69.89 3.58 -24.73
C GLU A 46 69.00 2.33 -24.57
N ILE A 47 69.61 1.16 -24.41
CA ILE A 47 68.89 -0.10 -24.15
C ILE A 47 68.21 -0.02 -22.78
N CYS A 48 68.92 0.50 -21.76
CA CYS A 48 68.36 0.68 -20.42
C CYS A 48 67.24 1.72 -20.41
N ARG A 49 67.36 2.84 -21.15
CA ARG A 49 66.27 3.82 -21.28
C ARG A 49 64.99 3.20 -21.84
N LYS A 50 65.09 2.37 -22.88
CA LYS A 50 63.94 1.68 -23.46
C LYS A 50 63.29 0.69 -22.48
N ALA A 51 64.10 -0.03 -21.69
CA ALA A 51 63.59 -0.91 -20.64
C ALA A 51 62.85 -0.13 -19.54
N ILE A 52 63.41 1.02 -19.13
CA ILE A 52 62.78 1.93 -18.16
C ILE A 52 61.45 2.47 -18.72
N ASP A 53 61.42 2.90 -19.98
CA ASP A 53 60.20 3.40 -20.63
C ASP A 53 59.10 2.33 -20.67
N GLY A 54 59.47 1.08 -21.01
CA GLY A 54 58.55 -0.05 -21.00
C GLY A 54 57.98 -0.34 -19.61
N PHE A 55 58.85 -0.37 -18.59
CA PHE A 55 58.43 -0.57 -17.19
C PHE A 55 57.53 0.55 -16.70
N CYS A 56 57.91 1.81 -16.94
CA CYS A 56 57.18 2.98 -16.47
C CYS A 56 55.81 3.09 -17.14
N SER A 57 55.71 2.73 -18.42
CA SER A 57 54.43 2.68 -19.12
C SER A 57 53.53 1.59 -18.53
N ALA A 58 54.05 0.37 -18.34
CA ALA A 58 53.27 -0.73 -17.75
C ALA A 58 52.82 -0.43 -16.31
N PHE A 59 53.68 0.17 -15.49
CA PHE A 59 53.34 0.58 -14.13
C PHE A 59 52.28 1.68 -14.12
N LYS A 60 52.44 2.69 -14.98
CA LYS A 60 51.46 3.77 -15.12
C LYS A 60 50.09 3.24 -15.51
N ASP A 61 50.02 2.32 -16.46
CA ASP A 61 48.76 1.73 -16.90
C ASP A 61 48.09 0.99 -15.73
N GLN A 62 48.84 0.15 -14.99
CA GLN A 62 48.31 -0.57 -13.82
C GLN A 62 47.77 0.37 -12.73
N ILE A 63 48.50 1.43 -12.39
CA ILE A 63 48.04 2.38 -11.36
C ILE A 63 46.84 3.17 -11.85
N THR A 64 46.80 3.56 -13.13
CA THR A 64 45.67 4.26 -13.71
C THR A 64 44.41 3.39 -13.70
N ASP A 65 44.54 2.10 -14.03
CA ASP A 65 43.44 1.13 -13.97
C ASP A 65 42.93 0.96 -12.52
N LEU A 66 43.83 0.79 -11.55
CA LEU A 66 43.45 0.68 -10.14
C LEU A 66 42.72 1.94 -9.65
N ILE A 67 43.22 3.11 -10.02
CA ILE A 67 42.58 4.40 -9.73
C ILE A 67 41.17 4.42 -10.33
N MET A 68 40.93 3.88 -11.53
CA MET A 68 39.60 3.80 -12.13
C MET A 68 38.66 2.88 -11.35
N GLU A 69 39.09 1.67 -11.05
CA GLU A 69 38.29 0.68 -10.31
C GLU A 69 37.82 1.24 -8.96
N VAL A 70 38.70 1.91 -8.22
CA VAL A 70 38.37 2.55 -6.94
C VAL A 70 37.25 3.59 -7.11
N GLN A 71 37.29 4.38 -8.18
CA GLN A 71 36.26 5.38 -8.45
C GLN A 71 34.92 4.77 -8.83
N GLU A 72 34.93 3.71 -9.63
CA GLU A 72 33.73 2.97 -9.97
C GLU A 72 33.08 2.39 -8.71
N ILE A 73 33.87 1.77 -7.84
CA ILE A 73 33.39 1.25 -6.55
C ILE A 73 32.78 2.36 -5.70
N MET A 74 33.42 3.53 -5.61
CA MET A 74 32.89 4.67 -4.86
C MET A 74 31.59 5.20 -5.44
N ASN A 75 31.48 5.28 -6.77
CA ASN A 75 30.27 5.68 -7.46
C ASN A 75 29.13 4.67 -7.25
N MET A 76 29.43 3.37 -7.35
CA MET A 76 28.48 2.30 -7.07
C MET A 76 28.01 2.34 -5.62
N LYS A 77 28.90 2.56 -4.66
CA LYS A 77 28.56 2.71 -3.23
C LYS A 77 27.59 3.86 -3.00
N LYS A 78 27.82 5.02 -3.63
CA LYS A 78 26.90 6.18 -3.59
C LYS A 78 25.52 5.84 -4.19
N LYS A 79 25.50 5.19 -5.36
CA LYS A 79 24.23 4.75 -5.99
C LYS A 79 23.47 3.76 -5.11
N ASN A 80 24.17 2.79 -4.51
CA ASN A 80 23.58 1.81 -3.61
C ASN A 80 22.96 2.48 -2.37
N ALA A 81 23.68 3.42 -1.75
CA ALA A 81 23.16 4.19 -0.61
C ALA A 81 21.86 4.95 -0.96
N LYS A 82 21.79 5.55 -2.16
CA LYS A 82 20.58 6.20 -2.66
C LYS A 82 19.41 5.22 -2.82
N VAL A 83 19.66 4.07 -3.45
CA VAL A 83 18.64 3.03 -3.63
C VAL A 83 18.12 2.52 -2.27
N VAL A 84 19.01 2.26 -1.32
CA VAL A 84 18.62 1.82 0.04
C VAL A 84 17.76 2.88 0.74
N ALA A 85 18.10 4.16 0.62
CA ALA A 85 17.30 5.25 1.17
C ALA A 85 15.91 5.33 0.53
N ASP A 86 15.82 5.17 -0.79
CA ASP A 86 14.54 5.17 -1.52
C ASP A 86 13.68 3.95 -1.16
N ILE A 87 14.29 2.77 -0.99
CA ILE A 87 13.61 1.56 -0.50
C ILE A 87 13.05 1.80 0.91
N LYS A 88 13.83 2.39 1.81
CA LYS A 88 13.37 2.70 3.19
C LYS A 88 12.15 3.63 3.17
N LYS A 89 12.18 4.69 2.34
CA LYS A 89 11.04 5.60 2.16
C LYS A 89 9.81 4.89 1.63
N LYS A 90 9.96 4.07 0.57
CA LYS A 90 8.84 3.29 0.01
C LYS A 90 8.26 2.32 1.03
N ARG A 91 9.10 1.67 1.83
CA ARG A 91 8.67 0.75 2.89
C ARG A 91 7.87 1.47 3.99
N GLN A 92 8.31 2.66 4.40
CA GLN A 92 7.59 3.47 5.37
C GLN A 92 6.20 3.88 4.84
N ARG A 93 6.12 4.33 3.59
CA ARG A 93 4.84 4.69 2.97
C ARG A 93 3.90 3.49 2.81
N LEU A 94 4.45 2.32 2.49
CA LEU A 94 3.66 1.09 2.41
C LEU A 94 3.04 0.73 3.77
N MET A 95 3.78 0.90 4.87
CA MET A 95 3.24 0.65 6.21
C MET A 95 2.11 1.62 6.56
N GLN A 96 2.26 2.92 6.26
CA GLN A 96 1.22 3.92 6.49
C GLN A 96 -0.08 3.57 5.73
N VAL A 97 0.02 3.24 4.44
CA VAL A 97 -1.16 2.83 3.65
C VAL A 97 -1.80 1.55 4.20
N ARG A 98 -1.00 0.62 4.70
CA ARG A 98 -1.51 -0.61 5.32
C ARG A 98 -2.27 -0.31 6.62
N GLU A 99 -1.76 0.60 7.44
CA GLU A 99 -2.43 1.04 8.67
C GLU A 99 -3.76 1.75 8.35
N GLU A 100 -3.77 2.63 7.34
CA GLU A 100 -4.99 3.27 6.85
C GLU A 100 -6.03 2.24 6.35
N LEU A 101 -5.57 1.23 5.60
CA LEU A 101 -6.44 0.15 5.11
C LEU A 101 -7.07 -0.64 6.27
N ILE A 102 -6.26 -1.04 7.25
CA ILE A 102 -6.72 -1.76 8.45
C ILE A 102 -7.77 -0.92 9.22
N GLY A 103 -7.62 0.41 9.24
CA GLY A 103 -8.60 1.31 9.84
C GLY A 103 -9.89 1.46 9.03
N ALA A 104 -9.80 1.44 7.70
CA ALA A 104 -10.93 1.65 6.79
C ALA A 104 -11.80 0.40 6.59
N GLU A 105 -11.22 -0.80 6.60
CA GLU A 105 -11.94 -2.07 6.39
C GLU A 105 -13.13 -2.28 7.36
N PRO A 106 -12.99 -2.08 8.69
CA PRO A 106 -14.10 -2.21 9.62
C PRO A 106 -15.21 -1.18 9.37
N GLN A 107 -14.85 0.04 8.98
CA GLN A 107 -15.83 1.09 8.66
C GLN A 107 -16.65 0.71 7.44
N LEU A 108 -15.99 0.15 6.41
CA LEU A 108 -16.67 -0.35 5.22
C LEU A 108 -17.66 -1.46 5.56
N ILE A 109 -17.25 -2.45 6.36
CA ILE A 109 -18.13 -3.55 6.80
C ILE A 109 -19.34 -3.00 7.57
N LYS A 110 -19.12 -2.01 8.46
CA LYS A 110 -20.20 -1.37 9.23
C LYS A 110 -21.22 -0.71 8.29
N VAL A 111 -20.75 0.10 7.35
CA VAL A 111 -21.62 0.79 6.38
C VAL A 111 -22.38 -0.19 5.49
N GLN A 112 -21.75 -1.29 5.07
CA GLN A 112 -22.43 -2.34 4.30
C GLN A 112 -23.56 -3.00 5.09
N ARG A 113 -23.34 -3.27 6.37
CA ARG A 113 -24.37 -3.84 7.26
C ARG A 113 -25.54 -2.87 7.44
N GLU A 114 -25.25 -1.60 7.73
CA GLU A 114 -26.27 -0.55 7.87
C GLU A 114 -27.09 -0.39 6.59
N TYR A 115 -26.42 -0.43 5.42
CA TYR A 115 -27.11 -0.38 4.13
C TYR A 115 -28.05 -1.57 3.93
N ALA A 116 -27.61 -2.79 4.26
CA ALA A 116 -28.45 -3.99 4.15
C ALA A 116 -29.70 -3.90 5.05
N GLU A 117 -29.53 -3.42 6.29
CA GLU A 117 -30.64 -3.25 7.24
C GLU A 117 -31.65 -2.20 6.76
N VAL A 118 -31.17 -1.06 6.22
CA VAL A 118 -32.04 -0.02 5.65
C VAL A 118 -32.79 -0.55 4.42
N GLN A 119 -32.12 -1.35 3.58
CA GLN A 119 -32.72 -1.93 2.40
C GLN A 119 -33.81 -2.96 2.76
N GLU A 120 -33.60 -3.77 3.80
CA GLU A 120 -34.60 -4.68 4.34
C GLU A 120 -35.82 -3.91 4.85
N ARG A 121 -35.61 -2.88 5.68
CA ARG A 121 -36.69 -2.01 6.18
C ARG A 121 -37.49 -1.38 5.06
N LYS A 122 -36.83 -0.91 4.00
CA LYS A 122 -37.50 -0.36 2.81
C LYS A 122 -38.38 -1.40 2.13
N SER A 123 -37.89 -2.63 1.99
CA SER A 123 -38.68 -3.75 1.44
C SER A 123 -39.91 -4.03 2.30
N SER A 124 -39.76 -4.15 3.62
CA SER A 124 -40.87 -4.38 4.54
C SER A 124 -41.91 -3.26 4.51
N LEU A 125 -41.47 -2.00 4.44
CA LEU A 125 -42.37 -0.85 4.29
C LEU A 125 -43.13 -0.89 2.97
N THR A 126 -42.48 -1.30 1.88
CA THR A 126 -43.13 -1.45 0.56
C THR A 126 -44.21 -2.53 0.61
N GLN A 127 -43.92 -3.67 1.26
CA GLN A 127 -44.91 -4.73 1.48
C GLN A 127 -46.08 -4.27 2.36
N ALA A 128 -45.81 -3.50 3.42
CA ALA A 128 -46.86 -2.95 4.28
C ALA A 128 -47.78 -1.98 3.52
N ILE A 129 -47.22 -1.13 2.65
CA ILE A 129 -48.00 -0.22 1.80
C ILE A 129 -48.89 -1.02 0.83
N GLN A 130 -48.35 -2.09 0.22
CA GLN A 130 -49.13 -2.95 -0.66
C GLN A 130 -50.28 -3.61 0.11
N PHE A 131 -49.99 -4.23 1.27
CA PHE A 131 -51.01 -4.86 2.12
C PHE A 131 -52.14 -3.89 2.51
N LEU A 132 -51.81 -2.64 2.86
CA LEU A 132 -52.82 -1.63 3.20
C LEU A 132 -53.66 -1.22 1.98
N SER A 133 -53.07 -1.23 0.79
CA SER A 133 -53.78 -0.96 -0.46
C SER A 133 -54.75 -2.10 -0.78
N ASP A 134 -54.30 -3.35 -0.70
CA ASP A 134 -55.12 -4.54 -0.91
C ASP A 134 -56.29 -4.60 0.10
N LEU A 135 -56.03 -4.22 1.36
CA LEU A 135 -57.07 -4.18 2.39
C LEU A 135 -58.13 -3.10 2.10
N LYS A 136 -57.70 -1.96 1.56
CA LYS A 136 -58.61 -0.88 1.16
C LYS A 136 -59.49 -1.31 -0.01
N GLU A 137 -58.93 -2.00 -1.00
CA GLU A 137 -59.67 -2.57 -2.12
C GLU A 137 -60.70 -3.59 -1.63
N LEU A 138 -60.28 -4.54 -0.79
CA LEU A 138 -61.19 -5.53 -0.20
C LEU A 138 -62.33 -4.89 0.61
N GLN A 139 -62.04 -3.83 1.36
CA GLN A 139 -63.07 -3.09 2.08
C GLN A 139 -64.08 -2.44 1.13
N GLN A 140 -63.60 -1.88 0.03
CA GLN A 140 -64.46 -1.26 -0.98
C GLN A 140 -65.38 -2.32 -1.62
N ASP A 141 -64.83 -3.45 -2.03
CA ASP A 141 -65.58 -4.59 -2.59
C ASP A 141 -66.67 -5.08 -1.65
N TYR A 142 -66.35 -5.20 -0.35
CA TYR A 142 -67.34 -5.58 0.67
C TYR A 142 -68.46 -4.55 0.82
N LEU A 143 -68.12 -3.25 0.82
CA LEU A 143 -69.12 -2.19 0.92
C LEU A 143 -70.06 -2.20 -0.28
N ASP A 144 -69.53 -2.45 -1.48
CA ASP A 144 -70.32 -2.52 -2.71
C ASP A 144 -71.21 -3.78 -2.74
N TYR A 145 -70.68 -4.96 -2.37
CA TYR A 145 -71.48 -6.18 -2.19
C TYR A 145 -72.64 -5.99 -1.19
N ARG A 146 -72.40 -5.31 -0.07
CA ARG A 146 -73.42 -5.09 0.97
C ARG A 146 -74.53 -4.15 0.51
N LYS A 147 -74.22 -3.17 -0.34
CA LYS A 147 -75.24 -2.31 -0.97
C LYS A 147 -76.16 -3.14 -1.85
N GLU A 148 -75.61 -4.10 -2.59
CA GLU A 148 -76.38 -5.00 -3.46
C GLU A 148 -77.19 -6.04 -2.67
N ASN A 149 -76.69 -6.46 -1.49
CA ASN A 149 -77.28 -7.55 -0.68
C ASN A 149 -77.64 -7.12 0.77
N PRO A 150 -78.61 -6.21 0.98
CA PRO A 150 -78.85 -5.58 2.28
C PRO A 150 -79.51 -6.49 3.33
N ARG A 151 -80.14 -7.60 2.92
CA ARG A 151 -80.87 -8.52 3.81
C ARG A 151 -80.05 -9.74 4.23
N GLU A 152 -78.86 -9.91 3.66
CA GLU A 152 -78.01 -11.06 3.95
C GLU A 152 -77.28 -10.86 5.28
N LYS A 153 -77.27 -11.90 6.11
CA LYS A 153 -76.68 -11.85 7.45
C LYS A 153 -75.17 -12.09 7.35
N VAL A 154 -74.37 -11.16 7.88
CA VAL A 154 -72.90 -11.30 7.91
C VAL A 154 -72.51 -12.46 8.83
N VAL A 155 -71.79 -13.45 8.30
CA VAL A 155 -71.24 -14.59 9.04
C VAL A 155 -69.72 -14.59 8.88
N TYR A 156 -69.00 -14.70 9.99
CA TYR A 156 -67.55 -14.77 10.01
C TYR A 156 -67.09 -16.21 10.17
N GLY A 157 -66.42 -16.74 9.14
CA GLY A 157 -65.79 -18.07 9.19
C GLY A 157 -64.45 -18.07 9.91
N ALA A 158 -63.88 -19.27 10.13
CA ALA A 158 -62.56 -19.44 10.75
C ALA A 158 -61.42 -18.79 9.94
N SER A 159 -61.60 -18.58 8.64
CA SER A 159 -60.69 -17.88 7.72
C SER A 159 -61.00 -16.39 7.55
N SER A 160 -61.95 -15.84 8.30
CA SER A 160 -62.28 -14.41 8.22
C SER A 160 -61.15 -13.55 8.80
N LEU A 161 -61.00 -12.32 8.30
CA LEU A 161 -59.98 -11.39 8.78
C LEU A 161 -60.02 -11.18 10.31
N PRO A 162 -61.18 -11.01 10.98
CA PRO A 162 -61.22 -10.93 12.44
C PRO A 162 -60.68 -12.20 13.13
N ALA A 163 -60.99 -13.39 12.61
CA ALA A 163 -60.48 -14.65 13.15
C ALA A 163 -58.96 -14.78 12.95
N LEU A 164 -58.46 -14.44 11.76
CA LEU A 164 -57.04 -14.45 11.44
C LEU A 164 -56.27 -13.44 12.31
N LEU A 165 -56.79 -12.23 12.54
CA LEU A 165 -56.16 -11.23 13.41
C LEU A 165 -56.03 -11.70 14.87
N VAL A 166 -57.04 -12.42 15.38
CA VAL A 166 -56.99 -13.01 16.72
C VAL A 166 -55.91 -14.08 16.82
N GLU A 167 -55.77 -14.94 15.80
CA GLU A 167 -54.69 -15.94 15.76
C GLU A 167 -53.30 -15.31 15.57
N SER A 168 -53.16 -14.34 14.67
CA SER A 168 -51.90 -13.60 14.48
C SER A 168 -51.42 -12.94 15.77
N ARG A 169 -52.33 -12.40 16.60
CA ARG A 169 -51.97 -11.83 17.90
C ARG A 169 -51.33 -12.85 18.83
N ARG A 170 -51.81 -14.10 18.84
CA ARG A 170 -51.23 -15.18 19.65
C ARG A 170 -49.83 -15.53 19.18
N ILE A 171 -49.63 -15.62 17.86
CA ILE A 171 -48.34 -15.90 17.23
C ILE A 171 -47.32 -14.79 17.57
N LEU A 172 -47.70 -13.51 17.39
CA LEU A 172 -46.85 -12.37 17.74
C LEU A 172 -46.48 -12.33 19.23
N GLY A 173 -47.39 -12.76 20.09
CA GLY A 173 -47.10 -12.92 21.52
C GLY A 173 -45.99 -13.95 21.77
N ALA A 174 -46.09 -15.12 21.13
CA ALA A 174 -45.07 -16.16 21.23
C ALA A 174 -43.71 -15.73 20.66
N GLU A 175 -43.70 -15.04 19.51
CA GLU A 175 -42.49 -14.49 18.91
C GLU A 175 -41.75 -13.54 19.87
N ARG A 176 -42.46 -12.59 20.50
CA ARG A 176 -41.86 -11.68 21.48
C ARG A 176 -41.25 -12.42 22.67
N HIS A 177 -41.89 -13.51 23.11
CA HIS A 177 -41.32 -14.34 24.16
C HIS A 177 -39.99 -14.96 23.73
N PHE A 178 -39.89 -15.50 22.51
CA PHE A 178 -38.63 -16.05 21.99
C PHE A 178 -37.56 -14.99 21.81
N GLN A 179 -37.90 -13.80 21.29
CA GLN A 179 -36.95 -12.69 21.17
C GLN A 179 -36.38 -12.27 22.53
N ASN A 180 -37.22 -12.23 23.57
CA ASN A 180 -36.79 -11.91 24.93
C ASN A 180 -35.87 -12.99 25.52
N ILE A 181 -36.15 -14.27 25.25
CA ILE A 181 -35.27 -15.38 25.65
C ILE A 181 -33.91 -15.25 24.95
N ASN A 182 -33.89 -15.03 23.64
CA ASN A 182 -32.63 -14.89 22.87
C ASN A 182 -31.79 -13.72 23.39
N ARG A 183 -32.38 -12.54 23.61
CA ARG A 183 -31.65 -11.39 24.14
C ARG A 183 -30.99 -11.71 25.48
N LYS A 184 -31.71 -12.36 26.40
CA LYS A 184 -31.15 -12.77 27.70
C LYS A 184 -29.99 -13.78 27.57
N LEU A 185 -30.04 -14.65 26.57
CA LEU A 185 -28.95 -15.60 26.29
C LEU A 185 -27.73 -14.90 25.70
N GLU A 186 -27.93 -13.94 24.80
CA GLU A 186 -26.86 -13.10 24.25
C GLU A 186 -26.16 -12.30 25.37
N ASP A 187 -26.92 -11.63 26.23
CA ASP A 187 -26.39 -10.89 27.38
C ASP A 187 -25.56 -11.81 28.30
N ALA A 188 -26.03 -13.04 28.56
CA ALA A 188 -25.32 -14.01 29.40
C ALA A 188 -24.00 -14.51 28.78
N LEU A 189 -23.95 -14.63 27.44
CA LEU A 189 -22.74 -15.01 26.71
C LEU A 189 -21.70 -13.88 26.68
N GLU A 190 -22.14 -12.62 26.63
CA GLU A 190 -21.24 -11.47 26.72
C GLU A 190 -20.60 -11.34 28.10
N VAL A 191 -21.30 -11.67 29.18
CA VAL A 191 -20.77 -11.66 30.56
C VAL A 191 -19.72 -12.77 30.80
N GLN A 192 -19.71 -13.83 29.99
CA GLN A 192 -18.75 -14.94 30.12
C GLN A 192 -17.47 -14.78 29.28
N ARG A 193 -17.35 -13.72 28.46
CA ARG A 193 -16.14 -13.37 27.70
C ARG A 193 -15.27 -12.36 28.44
#